data_AF-A0AAE1EJE1-F1
#
_entry.id   AF-A0AAE1EJE1-F1
#
_cell.length_a   1.000
_cell.length_b   1.000
_cell.length_c   1.000
_cell.angle_alpha   90.00
_cell.angle_beta   90.00
_cell.angle_gamma   90.00
#
_symmetry.space_group_name_H-M   'P 1'
#
loop_
_entity.id
_entity.type
_entity.pdbx_description
1 polymer ?
#
loop_
_entity_poly.entity_id
_entity_poly.type
_entity_poly.pdbx_seq_one_letter_code
_entity_poly.pdbx_strand_id
1 'polypeptide(L)'
;MLWASRAVCLLVVALVPCLVWAQLGSGSVGSSPDNSAVDNCDCTPGCEGEVSPGDCRGRVVSRPDCPCCRVCARQEGDQCANSTQPCDSEFGLVCSPEGVCK
;
A
#
# COMPACT_ATOMS: atom_id res chain seq x y z
N MET A 1 9.89 18.45 34.26
CA MET A 1 10.32 17.70 33.04
C MET A 1 9.90 16.27 33.24
N LEU A 2 8.91 15.83 32.47
CA LEU A 2 8.27 14.53 32.56
C LEU A 2 9.15 13.46 31.92
N TRP A 3 9.34 12.32 32.58
CA TRP A 3 9.01 10.99 32.05
C TRP A 3 9.04 9.98 33.19
N ALA A 4 7.84 9.56 33.59
CA ALA A 4 7.61 8.52 34.58
C ALA A 4 7.79 7.16 33.88
N SER A 5 8.89 6.49 34.18
CA SER A 5 9.14 5.09 33.83
C SER A 5 8.15 4.18 34.57
N ARG A 6 7.08 3.77 33.89
CA ARG A 6 6.13 2.78 34.41
C ARG A 6 6.74 1.38 34.28
N ALA A 7 7.54 0.99 35.27
CA ALA A 7 7.91 -0.40 35.51
C ALA A 7 6.92 -0.98 36.53
N VAL A 8 5.88 -1.64 36.06
CA VAL A 8 5.02 -2.51 36.89
C VAL A 8 4.75 -3.79 36.11
N CYS A 9 5.76 -4.66 36.03
CA CYS A 9 5.57 -6.08 35.75
C CYS A 9 5.44 -6.80 37.10
N LEU A 10 4.23 -6.80 37.65
CA LEU A 10 3.85 -7.70 38.74
C LEU A 10 2.78 -8.64 38.20
N LEU A 11 3.14 -9.91 38.04
CA LEU A 11 2.33 -11.12 38.20
C LEU A 11 3.21 -12.31 37.74
N VAL A 12 3.94 -12.94 38.65
CA VAL A 12 3.49 -14.10 39.46
C VAL A 12 3.46 -15.38 38.63
N VAL A 13 4.46 -16.25 38.92
CA VAL A 13 4.37 -17.74 38.96
C VAL A 13 4.35 -18.43 37.59
N ALA A 14 5.50 -18.88 37.07
CA ALA A 14 6.15 -20.16 37.37
C ALA A 14 5.30 -21.40 37.03
N LEU A 15 5.88 -22.27 36.18
CA LEU A 15 5.56 -23.69 35.92
C LEU A 15 4.58 -24.00 34.76
N VAL A 16 5.07 -23.92 33.52
CA VAL A 16 4.67 -24.87 32.45
C VAL A 16 5.95 -25.25 31.68
N PRO A 17 6.33 -26.54 31.61
CA PRO A 17 7.63 -26.97 31.10
C PRO A 17 7.71 -26.89 29.57
N CYS A 18 8.90 -26.57 29.08
CA CYS A 18 9.34 -26.88 27.73
C CYS A 18 9.03 -28.32 27.37
N LEU A 19 8.15 -28.55 26.38
CA LEU A 19 8.12 -29.75 25.51
C LEU A 19 6.86 -29.67 24.63
N VAL A 20 6.95 -29.05 23.46
CA VAL A 20 6.43 -29.66 22.22
C VAL A 20 7.34 -29.23 21.06
N TRP A 21 7.91 -30.25 20.45
CA TRP A 21 8.66 -30.25 19.20
C TRP A 21 7.93 -29.61 18.02
N ALA A 22 8.74 -29.08 17.11
CA ALA A 22 8.62 -29.21 15.66
C ALA A 22 7.21 -29.19 15.03
N GLN A 23 6.93 -28.12 14.29
CA GLN A 23 6.59 -28.31 12.88
C GLN A 23 7.42 -27.34 12.03
N LEU A 24 8.46 -27.90 11.39
CA LEU A 24 8.82 -27.48 10.05
C LEU A 24 7.59 -27.71 9.17
N GLY A 25 6.87 -26.64 8.88
CA GLY A 25 5.86 -26.59 7.84
C GLY A 25 6.29 -25.58 6.81
N SER A 26 7.14 -25.99 5.86
CA SER A 26 7.20 -25.34 4.54
C SER A 26 5.83 -25.47 3.90
N GLY A 27 5.03 -24.42 4.02
CA GLY A 27 3.71 -24.28 3.43
C GLY A 27 3.65 -23.02 2.59
N SER A 28 3.98 -23.20 1.33
CA SER A 28 3.77 -22.36 0.14
C SER A 28 2.81 -21.17 0.30
N VAL A 29 3.29 -19.99 -0.09
CA VAL A 29 2.59 -18.96 -0.87
C VAL A 29 1.07 -19.18 -1.02
N GLY A 30 0.30 -18.73 -0.04
CA GLY A 30 -1.16 -18.66 -0.12
C GLY A 30 -1.57 -17.21 -0.33
N SER A 31 -2.06 -16.92 -1.52
CA SER A 31 -2.37 -15.62 -2.10
C SER A 31 -3.02 -14.59 -1.16
N SER A 32 -2.52 -13.36 -1.32
CA SER A 32 -3.06 -12.08 -0.87
C SER A 32 -4.60 -12.00 -0.85
N PRO A 33 -5.16 -11.19 0.08
CA PRO A 33 -6.59 -11.14 0.38
C PRO A 33 -7.46 -10.86 -0.85
N ASP A 34 -8.42 -11.74 -1.08
CA ASP A 34 -9.76 -11.51 -1.65
C ASP A 34 -9.88 -10.36 -2.67
N ASN A 35 -9.35 -10.60 -3.87
CA ASN A 35 -9.54 -9.81 -5.09
C ASN A 35 -10.89 -10.17 -5.75
N SER A 36 -12.03 -9.99 -5.07
CA SER A 36 -13.35 -10.24 -5.66
C SER A 36 -14.15 -8.98 -5.98
N ALA A 37 -13.50 -7.81 -5.92
CA ALA A 37 -14.02 -6.54 -6.45
C ALA A 37 -13.15 -5.96 -7.60
N VAL A 38 -12.17 -6.72 -8.10
CA VAL A 38 -11.25 -6.35 -9.20
C VAL A 38 -11.55 -7.21 -10.43
N ASP A 39 -12.82 -7.38 -10.77
CA ASP A 39 -13.26 -8.32 -11.82
C ASP A 39 -12.95 -7.82 -13.25
N ASN A 40 -12.37 -6.61 -13.40
CA ASN A 40 -11.98 -6.03 -14.70
C ASN A 40 -10.58 -5.41 -14.71
N CYS A 41 -9.69 -5.75 -13.75
CA CYS A 41 -8.30 -5.33 -13.88
C CYS A 41 -7.36 -6.50 -14.11
N ASP A 42 -6.70 -6.47 -15.26
CA ASP A 42 -5.61 -7.35 -15.61
C ASP A 42 -4.35 -6.91 -14.83
N CYS A 43 -4.09 -7.57 -13.70
CA CYS A 43 -2.90 -7.37 -12.88
C CYS A 43 -1.67 -8.14 -13.40
N THR A 44 -1.61 -8.40 -14.70
CA THR A 44 -0.43 -9.01 -15.34
C THR A 44 0.74 -8.01 -15.27
N PRO A 45 1.99 -8.43 -15.04
CA PRO A 45 3.14 -7.52 -15.08
C PRO A 45 3.15 -6.73 -16.39
N GLY A 46 3.10 -5.41 -16.30
CA GLY A 46 2.88 -4.54 -17.46
C GLY A 46 1.44 -4.07 -17.66
N CYS A 47 0.76 -3.63 -16.59
CA CYS A 47 -0.48 -2.87 -16.75
C CYS A 47 -0.28 -1.71 -17.73
N GLU A 48 -1.34 -1.32 -18.45
CA GLU A 48 -1.28 -0.15 -19.31
C GLU A 48 -0.96 1.11 -18.46
N GLY A 49 0.20 1.73 -18.73
CA GLY A 49 0.71 2.86 -17.95
C GLY A 49 1.45 2.49 -16.65
N GLU A 50 1.79 1.21 -16.44
CA GLU A 50 2.70 0.82 -15.36
C GLU A 50 4.07 1.47 -15.55
N VAL A 51 4.55 2.11 -14.50
CA VAL A 51 5.81 2.84 -14.49
C VAL A 51 6.74 2.34 -13.40
N SER A 52 8.03 2.30 -13.72
CA SER A 52 9.05 2.10 -12.71
C SER A 52 9.25 3.39 -11.90
N PRO A 53 9.56 3.29 -10.60
CA PRO A 53 9.74 4.45 -9.72
C PRO A 53 10.87 5.41 -10.13
N GLY A 54 11.74 5.03 -11.07
CA GLY A 54 12.75 5.91 -11.65
C GLY A 54 12.28 6.76 -12.84
N ASP A 55 11.12 6.46 -13.42
CA ASP A 55 10.62 7.12 -14.64
C ASP A 55 9.65 8.27 -14.36
N CYS A 56 9.20 8.41 -13.11
CA CYS A 56 8.29 9.46 -12.72
C CYS A 56 9.04 10.72 -12.27
N ARG A 57 8.61 11.88 -12.79
CA ARG A 57 9.00 13.19 -12.23
C ARG A 57 8.48 13.40 -10.81
N GLY A 58 7.38 12.74 -10.48
CA GLY A 58 6.77 12.72 -9.15
C GLY A 58 6.84 11.33 -8.51
N ARG A 59 5.92 11.05 -7.59
CA ARG A 59 5.83 9.73 -6.95
C ARG A 59 5.11 8.73 -7.82
N VAL A 60 5.36 7.46 -7.52
CA VAL A 60 4.52 6.37 -7.99
C VAL A 60 3.41 6.13 -6.99
N VAL A 61 2.18 6.15 -7.47
CA VAL A 61 0.97 5.86 -6.69
C VAL A 61 0.22 4.69 -7.31
N SER A 62 -0.53 3.96 -6.51
CA SER A 62 -1.41 2.91 -7.01
C SER A 62 -2.62 3.52 -7.71
N ARG A 63 -3.00 2.94 -8.85
CA ARG A 63 -4.18 3.39 -9.59
C ARG A 63 -5.44 3.07 -8.77
N PRO A 64 -6.37 4.01 -8.55
CA PRO A 64 -7.53 3.78 -7.70
C PRO A 64 -8.52 2.79 -8.31
N ASP A 65 -8.64 2.77 -9.63
CA ASP A 65 -9.41 1.75 -10.38
C ASP A 65 -8.73 0.38 -10.35
N CYS A 66 -7.40 0.34 -10.21
CA CYS A 66 -6.65 -0.90 -10.19
C CYS A 66 -5.40 -0.83 -9.31
N PRO A 67 -5.50 -1.24 -8.03
CA PRO A 67 -4.47 -0.97 -7.03
C PRO A 67 -3.16 -1.74 -7.24
N CYS A 68 -3.18 -2.81 -8.05
CA CYS A 68 -1.98 -3.53 -8.43
C CYS A 68 -1.11 -2.75 -9.42
N CYS A 69 -1.72 -1.87 -10.23
CA CYS A 69 -1.01 -1.07 -11.22
C CYS A 69 -0.45 0.20 -10.58
N ARG A 70 0.81 0.48 -10.88
CA ARG A 70 1.55 1.64 -10.37
C ARG A 70 1.72 2.68 -11.44
N VAL A 71 1.25 3.90 -11.20
CA VAL A 71 1.27 5.03 -12.14
C VAL A 71 1.97 6.24 -11.53
N CYS A 72 2.43 7.18 -12.36
CA CYS A 72 2.99 8.43 -11.85
C CYS A 72 1.88 9.34 -11.33
N ALA A 73 2.05 9.87 -10.12
CA ALA A 73 1.24 10.94 -9.60
C ALA A 73 1.43 12.22 -10.42
N ARG A 74 0.31 12.79 -10.87
CA ARG A 74 0.28 14.02 -11.67
C ARG A 74 0.57 15.23 -10.79
N GLN A 75 1.38 16.14 -11.30
CA GLN A 75 1.83 17.34 -10.57
C GLN A 75 0.90 18.52 -10.85
N GLU A 76 1.10 19.63 -10.15
CA GLU A 76 0.29 20.84 -10.34
C GLU A 76 0.27 21.29 -11.82
N GLY A 77 -0.92 21.53 -12.35
CA GLY A 77 -1.12 21.93 -13.75
C GLY A 77 -1.12 20.79 -14.77
N ASP A 78 -0.75 19.56 -14.40
CA ASP A 78 -0.90 18.40 -15.27
C ASP A 78 -2.38 18.04 -15.47
N GLN A 79 -2.70 17.51 -16.65
CA GLN A 79 -4.01 16.90 -16.89
C GLN A 79 -4.19 15.64 -16.03
N CYS A 80 -5.35 15.47 -15.42
CA CYS A 80 -5.65 14.36 -14.54
C CYS A 80 -6.98 13.70 -14.87
N ALA A 81 -7.08 12.44 -14.48
CA ALA A 81 -8.30 11.66 -14.50
C ALA A 81 -8.36 10.88 -13.20
N ASN A 82 -9.37 11.14 -12.37
CA ASN A 82 -9.41 10.66 -10.98
C ASN A 82 -9.25 9.13 -10.86
N SER A 83 -9.67 8.36 -11.87
CA SER A 83 -9.61 6.90 -11.87
C SER A 83 -8.29 6.32 -12.40
N THR A 84 -7.63 6.98 -13.36
CA THR A 84 -6.48 6.42 -14.09
C THR A 84 -5.17 7.21 -13.92
N GLN A 85 -5.27 8.51 -13.71
CA GLN A 85 -4.16 9.45 -13.58
C GLN A 85 -4.37 10.34 -12.35
N PRO A 86 -4.21 9.78 -11.15
CA PRO A 86 -4.40 10.50 -9.90
C PRO A 86 -3.34 11.61 -9.72
N CYS A 87 -3.75 12.70 -9.08
CA CYS A 87 -2.85 13.78 -8.64
C CYS A 87 -2.03 13.37 -7.41
N ASP A 88 -0.94 14.07 -7.15
CA ASP A 88 -0.08 13.82 -5.98
C ASP A 88 -0.73 14.31 -4.67
N SER A 89 -1.44 13.39 -4.01
CA SER A 89 -2.18 13.67 -2.78
C SER A 89 -1.27 13.99 -1.59
N GLU A 90 0.01 13.64 -1.62
CA GLU A 90 0.93 14.01 -0.55
C GLU A 90 1.26 15.51 -0.57
N PHE A 91 1.22 16.13 -1.75
CA PHE A 91 1.28 17.58 -1.91
C PHE A 91 -0.09 18.27 -1.77
N GLY A 92 -1.14 17.50 -1.47
CA GLY A 92 -2.51 18.01 -1.34
C GLY A 92 -3.18 18.33 -2.68
N LEU A 93 -2.62 17.86 -3.80
CA LEU A 93 -3.17 18.10 -5.12
C LEU A 93 -4.40 17.22 -5.37
N VAL A 94 -5.44 17.83 -5.93
CA VAL A 94 -6.68 17.15 -6.28
C VAL A 94 -7.06 17.43 -7.74
N CYS A 95 -7.70 16.45 -8.36
CA CYS A 95 -8.13 16.60 -9.74
C CYS A 95 -9.34 17.54 -9.80
N SER A 96 -9.16 18.72 -10.40
CA SER A 96 -10.21 19.70 -10.60
C SER A 96 -11.25 19.21 -11.63
N PRO A 97 -12.49 19.75 -11.63
CA PRO A 97 -13.49 19.40 -12.64
C PRO A 97 -13.06 19.77 -14.07
N GLU A 98 -12.10 20.68 -14.22
CA GLU A 98 -11.47 21.02 -15.50
C GLU A 98 -10.48 19.94 -16.00
N GLY A 99 -10.26 18.88 -15.21
CA GLY A 99 -9.34 17.79 -15.55
C GLY A 99 -7.87 18.16 -15.37
N VAL A 100 -7.56 19.02 -14.40
CA VAL A 100 -6.17 19.44 -14.07
C VAL A 100 -5.91 19.35 -12.56
N CYS A 101 -4.68 18.99 -12.18
CA CYS A 101 -4.29 18.97 -10.77
C CYS A 101 -4.07 20.37 -10.24
N LYS A 102 -4.71 20.68 -9.10
CA LYS A 102 -4.61 21.96 -8.38
C LYS A 102 -4.67 21.71 -6.87
#